data_AF-F6KMR5-F1
#
_entry.id   AF-F6KMR5-F1
#
_cell.length_a   1.000
_cell.length_b   1.000
_cell.length_c   1.000
_cell.angle_alpha   90.00
_cell.angle_beta   90.00
_cell.angle_gamma   90.00
#
_symmetry.space_group_name_H-M   'P 1'
#
loop_
_entity.id
_entity.type
_entity.pdbx_description
1 polymer ?
#
loop_
_entity_poly.entity_id
_entity_poly.type
_entity_poly.pdbx_seq_one_letter_code
_entity_poly.pdbx_strand_id
1 'polypeptide(L)'
;PARHLGHNCAVMADYWPANHLEQPNCHAPSVVPTSVPEPPPIITPCKPHSLCPLLISILFAACHPYVSPENFYLGCVFDICHMSNPAVDCTSLQTYAAACVHGGDCLLCANRSNLCARDCPSNKVYQ
;
A
#
# COMPACT_ATOMS: atom_id res chain seq x y z
N PRO A 1 9.80 0.50 26.50
CA PRO A 1 9.51 -0.63 25.59
C PRO A 1 10.59 -1.72 25.69
N ALA A 2 10.21 -2.92 26.14
CA ALA A 2 11.11 -4.06 26.19
C ALA A 2 11.42 -4.53 24.77
N ARG A 3 12.72 -4.64 24.43
CA ARG A 3 13.22 -4.91 23.08
C ARG A 3 13.11 -6.41 22.77
N HIS A 4 11.90 -6.93 22.64
CA HIS A 4 11.64 -8.30 22.21
C HIS A 4 11.43 -8.34 20.69
N LEU A 5 12.16 -9.21 20.01
CA LEU A 5 11.92 -9.53 18.60
C LEU A 5 10.74 -10.50 18.53
N GLY A 6 9.59 -10.03 18.05
CA GLY A 6 8.42 -10.86 17.81
C GLY A 6 8.65 -11.79 16.62
N HIS A 7 8.02 -12.96 16.67
CA HIS A 7 8.25 -14.04 15.71
C HIS A 7 7.71 -13.77 14.31
N ASN A 8 6.78 -12.83 14.15
CA ASN A 8 6.25 -12.38 12.87
C ASN A 8 5.66 -10.96 12.99
N CYS A 9 5.30 -10.37 11.84
CA CYS A 9 4.78 -9.01 11.76
C CYS A 9 3.46 -8.82 12.53
N ALA A 10 2.59 -9.82 12.56
CA ALA A 10 1.29 -9.73 13.26
C ALA A 10 1.49 -9.62 14.78
N VAL A 11 2.30 -10.53 15.35
CA VAL A 11 2.65 -10.52 16.78
C VAL A 11 3.42 -9.25 17.15
N MET A 12 4.28 -8.75 16.26
CA MET A 12 4.97 -7.49 16.49
C MET A 12 3.99 -6.31 16.58
N ALA A 13 2.95 -6.27 15.74
CA ALA A 13 1.98 -5.17 15.71
C ALA A 13 1.20 -5.02 17.03
N ASP A 14 0.93 -6.13 17.73
CA ASP A 14 0.24 -6.13 19.03
C ASP A 14 0.97 -5.31 20.11
N TYR A 15 2.29 -5.12 19.95
CA TYR A 15 3.11 -4.31 20.87
C TYR A 15 3.20 -2.83 20.49
N TRP A 16 2.53 -2.38 19.42
CA TRP A 16 2.51 -0.98 18.95
C TRP A 16 1.11 -0.35 18.93
N PRO A 17 0.37 -0.30 20.06
CA PRO A 17 -0.92 0.38 20.11
C PRO A 17 -0.75 1.90 19.97
N ALA A 18 -1.51 2.51 19.06
CA ALA A 18 -1.58 3.96 18.91
C ALA A 18 -2.50 4.55 20.00
N ASN A 19 -1.92 5.25 20.97
CA ASN A 19 -2.68 5.77 22.13
C ASN A 19 -3.20 7.21 21.95
N HIS A 20 -2.90 7.88 20.84
CA HIS A 20 -3.21 9.31 20.68
C HIS A 20 -3.09 9.77 19.21
N LEU A 21 -4.06 9.43 18.38
CA LEU A 21 -4.19 10.07 17.06
C LEU A 21 -5.54 10.81 17.03
N GLU A 22 -5.56 11.97 17.70
CA GLU A 22 -6.56 13.04 17.53
C GLU A 22 -8.05 12.68 17.74
N GLN A 23 -8.39 11.65 18.54
CA GLN A 23 -9.77 11.44 18.98
C GLN A 23 -9.85 11.05 20.47
N PRO A 24 -10.75 11.67 21.26
CA PRO A 24 -10.87 11.41 22.69
C PRO A 24 -11.46 10.02 23.04
N ASN A 25 -12.00 9.28 22.07
CA ASN A 25 -12.75 8.03 22.30
C ASN A 25 -12.27 6.83 21.47
N CYS A 26 -11.03 6.86 20.94
CA CYS A 26 -10.47 5.66 20.29
C CYS A 26 -10.13 4.63 21.38
N HIS A 27 -10.99 3.62 21.52
CA HIS A 27 -10.68 2.45 22.33
C HIS A 27 -9.70 1.59 21.55
N ALA A 28 -8.58 1.23 22.18
CA ALA A 28 -7.71 0.19 21.63
C ALA A 28 -8.59 -1.03 21.32
N PRO A 29 -8.54 -1.60 20.10
CA PRO A 29 -9.33 -2.77 19.78
C PRO A 29 -9.03 -3.89 20.79
N SER A 30 -10.05 -4.43 21.47
CA SER A 30 -9.89 -5.58 22.39
C SER A 30 -9.62 -6.91 21.64
N VAL A 31 -9.23 -6.84 20.37
CA VAL A 31 -9.17 -8.01 19.49
C VAL A 31 -7.95 -8.85 19.84
N VAL A 32 -8.15 -10.16 19.88
CA VAL A 32 -7.14 -11.16 20.24
C VAL A 32 -5.97 -11.13 19.24
N PRO A 33 -4.71 -11.22 19.72
CA PRO A 33 -3.50 -11.38 18.91
C PRO A 33 -3.67 -12.39 17.76
N THR A 34 -3.45 -11.95 16.53
CA THR A 34 -3.54 -12.83 15.35
C THR A 34 -2.30 -13.71 15.30
N SER A 35 -2.43 -15.00 15.61
CA SER A 35 -1.29 -15.94 15.66
C SER A 35 -0.80 -16.41 14.29
N VAL A 36 -1.57 -16.18 13.22
CA VAL A 36 -1.24 -16.65 11.86
C VAL A 36 -1.89 -15.70 10.85
N PRO A 37 -1.23 -15.34 9.72
CA PRO A 37 -1.98 -14.82 8.58
C PRO A 37 -3.07 -15.83 8.21
N GLU A 38 -4.29 -15.36 8.04
CA GLU A 38 -5.39 -16.15 7.46
C GLU A 38 -4.87 -16.91 6.22
N PRO A 39 -5.37 -18.13 5.91
CA PRO A 39 -4.96 -18.89 4.72
C PRO A 39 -4.83 -17.98 3.49
N PRO A 40 -3.91 -18.31 2.55
CA PRO A 40 -3.70 -17.50 1.35
C PRO A 40 -5.08 -17.15 0.76
N PRO A 41 -5.33 -15.86 0.45
CA PRO A 41 -6.64 -15.40 0.08
C PRO A 41 -7.19 -16.32 -0.98
N ILE A 42 -8.38 -16.88 -0.71
CA ILE A 42 -9.11 -17.65 -1.71
C ILE A 42 -9.17 -16.73 -2.92
N ILE A 43 -8.71 -17.24 -4.08
CA ILE A 43 -8.74 -16.50 -5.35
C ILE A 43 -10.21 -16.45 -5.78
N THR A 44 -11.03 -15.67 -5.08
CA THR A 44 -12.27 -15.14 -5.62
C THR A 44 -11.89 -14.34 -6.86
N PRO A 45 -12.69 -14.35 -7.93
CA PRO A 45 -12.37 -13.58 -9.13
C PRO A 45 -12.31 -12.11 -8.75
N CYS A 46 -11.09 -11.58 -8.62
CA CYS A 46 -10.87 -10.18 -8.28
C CYS A 46 -11.41 -9.30 -9.40
N LYS A 47 -11.78 -8.05 -9.08
CA LYS A 47 -12.39 -7.13 -10.04
C LYS A 47 -11.63 -7.13 -11.38
N PRO A 48 -12.33 -7.23 -12.53
CA PRO A 48 -11.69 -7.05 -13.83
C PRO A 48 -11.19 -5.60 -13.96
N HIS A 49 -10.04 -5.41 -14.60
CA HIS A 49 -9.35 -4.12 -14.82
C HIS A 49 -8.51 -3.57 -13.65
N SER A 50 -7.73 -4.43 -13.00
CA SER A 50 -6.71 -4.02 -12.03
C SER A 50 -5.55 -3.24 -12.67
N LEU A 51 -5.07 -2.20 -11.99
CA LEU A 51 -3.84 -1.48 -12.36
C LEU A 51 -2.55 -2.09 -11.79
N CYS A 52 -2.62 -3.15 -10.96
CA CYS A 52 -1.44 -3.77 -10.34
C CYS A 52 -0.34 -4.22 -11.32
N PRO A 53 -0.65 -4.73 -12.54
CA PRO A 53 0.39 -5.09 -13.51
C PRO A 53 1.32 -3.93 -13.90
N LEU A 54 0.90 -2.67 -13.70
CA LEU A 54 1.74 -1.52 -13.98
C LEU A 54 2.97 -1.47 -13.06
N LEU A 55 2.90 -1.97 -11.82
CA LEU A 55 4.04 -1.95 -10.89
C LEU A 55 5.24 -2.76 -11.38
N ILE A 56 5.00 -3.84 -12.14
CA ILE A 56 6.03 -4.70 -12.74
C ILE A 56 6.33 -4.34 -14.20
N SER A 57 5.65 -3.34 -14.75
CA SER A 57 5.82 -2.94 -16.14
C SER A 57 7.07 -2.08 -16.35
N ILE A 58 7.37 -1.80 -17.63
CA ILE A 58 8.46 -0.90 -18.02
C ILE A 58 8.33 0.51 -17.41
N LEU A 59 7.13 0.91 -16.96
CA LEU A 59 6.90 2.19 -16.29
C LEU A 59 7.79 2.38 -15.04
N PHE A 60 8.04 1.30 -14.30
CA PHE A 60 8.85 1.32 -13.08
C PHE A 60 10.18 0.58 -13.24
N ALA A 61 10.56 0.16 -14.46
CA ALA A 61 11.76 -0.65 -14.67
C ALA A 61 13.05 0.01 -14.14
N ALA A 62 13.15 1.34 -14.22
CA ALA A 62 14.28 2.09 -13.66
C ALA A 62 14.34 2.04 -12.12
N CYS A 63 13.19 1.87 -11.46
CA CYS A 63 13.08 1.77 -10.00
C CYS A 63 13.33 0.35 -9.47
N HIS A 64 13.00 -0.69 -10.25
CA HIS A 64 13.08 -2.09 -9.81
C HIS A 64 14.42 -2.51 -9.17
N PRO A 65 15.60 -2.01 -9.60
CA PRO A 65 16.86 -2.32 -8.94
C PRO A 65 17.00 -1.74 -7.51
N TYR A 66 16.26 -0.68 -7.20
CA TYR A 66 16.32 0.03 -5.91
C TYR A 66 15.18 -0.36 -4.97
N VAL A 67 13.99 -0.61 -5.53
CA VAL A 67 12.79 -1.03 -4.79
C VAL A 67 12.18 -2.23 -5.52
N SER A 68 12.11 -3.38 -4.85
CA SER A 68 11.47 -4.57 -5.42
C SER A 68 9.95 -4.35 -5.55
N PRO A 69 9.34 -4.64 -6.72
CA PRO A 69 7.89 -4.51 -6.91
C PRO A 69 7.07 -5.62 -6.24
N GLU A 70 7.70 -6.71 -5.78
CA GLU A 70 7.01 -7.95 -5.39
C GLU A 70 5.95 -7.75 -4.31
N ASN A 71 6.34 -7.18 -3.16
CA ASN A 71 5.42 -6.96 -2.04
C ASN A 71 4.36 -5.90 -2.37
N PHE A 72 4.70 -4.91 -3.20
CA PHE A 72 3.73 -3.90 -3.64
C PHE A 72 2.68 -4.49 -4.60
N TYR A 73 3.10 -5.38 -5.49
CA TYR A 73 2.20 -6.08 -6.41
C TYR A 73 1.25 -7.01 -5.63
N LEU A 74 1.77 -7.80 -4.69
CA LEU A 74 0.95 -8.69 -3.86
C LEU A 74 -0.04 -7.91 -3.00
N GLY A 75 0.40 -6.82 -2.37
CA GLY A 75 -0.48 -5.92 -1.61
C GLY A 75 -1.55 -5.29 -2.49
N CYS A 76 -1.19 -4.82 -3.68
CA CYS A 76 -2.13 -4.25 -4.64
C CYS A 76 -3.22 -5.27 -5.03
N VAL A 77 -2.84 -6.50 -5.37
CA VAL A 77 -3.79 -7.56 -5.72
C VAL A 77 -4.70 -7.85 -4.52
N PHE A 78 -4.13 -8.02 -3.33
CA PHE A 78 -4.88 -8.23 -2.10
C PHE A 78 -5.93 -7.13 -1.89
N ASP A 79 -5.52 -5.87 -1.97
CA ASP A 79 -6.38 -4.72 -1.77
C ASP A 79 -7.55 -4.67 -2.77
N ILE A 80 -7.30 -4.98 -4.05
CA ILE A 80 -8.35 -4.99 -5.07
C ILE A 80 -9.38 -6.09 -4.85
N CYS A 81 -8.94 -7.24 -4.32
CA CYS A 81 -9.82 -8.37 -4.06
C CYS A 81 -10.66 -8.16 -2.78
N HIS A 82 -10.15 -7.41 -1.79
CA HIS A 82 -10.75 -7.33 -0.46
C HIS A 82 -11.34 -5.95 -0.11
N MET A 83 -10.98 -4.89 -0.84
CA MET A 83 -11.54 -3.56 -0.63
C MET A 83 -12.61 -3.20 -1.67
N SER A 84 -13.69 -2.59 -1.20
CA SER A 84 -14.77 -2.08 -2.07
C SER A 84 -14.40 -0.77 -2.77
N ASN A 85 -13.45 0.00 -2.21
CA ASN A 85 -13.06 1.31 -2.69
C ASN A 85 -12.25 1.21 -4.00
N PRO A 86 -12.73 1.76 -5.13
CA PRO A 86 -12.00 1.71 -6.40
C PRO A 86 -10.72 2.55 -6.42
N ALA A 87 -10.50 3.44 -5.45
CA ALA A 87 -9.28 4.24 -5.35
C ALA A 87 -8.04 3.43 -4.87
N VAL A 88 -8.23 2.16 -4.48
CA VAL A 88 -7.14 1.31 -3.95
C VAL A 88 -6.10 0.95 -5.00
N ASP A 89 -6.51 0.76 -6.26
CA ASP A 89 -5.60 0.59 -7.40
C ASP A 89 -4.60 1.74 -7.50
N CYS A 90 -5.14 2.96 -7.46
CA CYS A 90 -4.36 4.19 -7.54
C CYS A 90 -3.52 4.43 -6.30
N THR A 91 -4.03 4.09 -5.12
CA THR A 91 -3.28 4.20 -3.87
C THR A 91 -2.05 3.28 -3.90
N SER A 92 -2.21 2.04 -4.37
CA SER A 92 -1.11 1.08 -4.51
C SER A 92 -0.03 1.57 -5.48
N LEU A 93 -0.44 2.08 -6.64
CA LEU A 93 0.44 2.70 -7.64
C LEU A 93 1.21 3.90 -7.09
N GLN A 94 0.51 4.83 -6.43
CA GLN A 94 1.10 6.02 -5.84
C GLN A 94 2.09 5.68 -4.72
N THR A 95 1.76 4.67 -3.91
CA THR A 95 2.64 4.21 -2.82
C THR A 95 3.94 3.65 -3.37
N TYR A 96 3.89 2.85 -4.45
CA TYR A 96 5.09 2.35 -5.09
C TYR A 96 5.90 3.47 -5.77
N ALA A 97 5.22 4.40 -6.46
CA ALA A 97 5.88 5.56 -7.04
C ALA A 97 6.60 6.42 -5.99
N ALA A 98 5.98 6.64 -4.82
CA ALA A 98 6.61 7.36 -3.72
C ALA A 98 7.86 6.64 -3.19
N ALA A 99 7.79 5.31 -3.03
CA ALA A 99 8.96 4.51 -2.64
C ALA A 99 10.11 4.63 -3.67
N CYS A 100 9.78 4.62 -4.96
CA CYS A 100 10.75 4.81 -6.03
C CYS A 100 11.42 6.18 -6.01
N VAL A 101 10.67 7.25 -5.72
CA VAL A 101 11.22 8.61 -5.58
C VAL A 101 12.22 8.67 -4.42
N HIS A 102 11.95 8.01 -3.30
CA HIS A 102 12.88 7.96 -2.17
C HIS A 102 14.11 7.06 -2.43
N GLY A 103 13.99 6.05 -3.28
CA GLY A 103 15.03 5.03 -3.51
C GLY A 103 16.02 5.35 -4.64
N GLY A 104 15.68 6.23 -5.59
CA GLY A 104 16.55 6.57 -6.71
C GLY A 104 15.77 7.10 -7.91
N ASP A 105 15.47 8.40 -7.89
CA ASP A 105 15.03 9.24 -9.00
C ASP A 105 14.12 8.59 -10.06
N CYS A 106 12.85 8.33 -9.71
CA CYS A 106 11.80 8.12 -10.72
C CYS A 106 10.84 9.32 -10.84
N LEU A 107 11.34 10.43 -11.38
CA LEU A 107 10.51 11.60 -11.77
C LEU A 107 9.48 11.26 -12.88
N LEU A 108 9.82 10.31 -13.77
CA LEU A 108 8.94 9.85 -14.85
C LEU A 108 7.75 9.00 -14.35
N CYS A 109 7.92 8.30 -13.22
CA CYS A 109 6.85 7.55 -12.57
C CYS A 109 5.75 8.49 -12.03
N ALA A 110 6.14 9.67 -11.54
CA ALA A 110 5.21 10.69 -11.03
C ALA A 110 4.42 11.40 -12.13
N ASN A 111 4.97 11.52 -13.35
CA ASN A 111 4.36 12.28 -14.45
C ASN A 111 3.33 11.46 -15.26
N ARG A 112 3.49 10.13 -15.36
CA ARG A 112 2.49 9.25 -16.00
C ARG A 112 1.33 8.83 -15.08
N SER A 113 1.19 9.52 -13.95
CA SER A 113 0.11 9.37 -12.97
C SER A 113 -1.24 9.89 -13.46
N ASN A 114 -1.37 10.34 -14.70
CA ASN A 114 -2.66 10.75 -15.27
C ASN A 114 -3.71 9.63 -15.27
N LEU A 115 -3.28 8.36 -15.12
CA LEU A 115 -4.15 7.20 -14.83
C LEU A 115 -4.89 7.31 -13.49
N CYS A 116 -4.30 8.04 -12.54
CA CYS A 116 -4.76 8.24 -11.17
C CYS A 116 -4.80 9.72 -10.78
N ALA A 117 -4.83 10.61 -11.78
CA ALA A 117 -4.90 12.03 -11.55
C ALA A 117 -6.22 12.36 -10.86
N ARG A 118 -6.13 13.13 -9.78
CA ARG A 118 -7.32 13.75 -9.21
C ARG A 118 -7.52 15.11 -9.86
N ASP A 119 -8.78 15.47 -10.08
CA ASP A 119 -9.14 16.83 -10.46
C ASP A 119 -8.64 17.79 -9.37
N CYS A 120 -7.61 18.56 -9.69
CA CYS A 120 -7.22 19.70 -8.88
C CYS A 120 -8.22 20.83 -9.14
N PRO A 121 -8.72 21.51 -8.09
CA PRO A 121 -9.47 22.74 -8.27
C PRO A 121 -8.66 23.72 -9.12
N SER A 122 -9.32 24.58 -9.91
CA SER A 122 -8.69 25.43 -10.94
C SER A 122 -7.56 26.37 -10.47
N ASN A 123 -7.29 26.45 -9.17
CA ASN A 123 -6.21 27.22 -8.56
C ASN A 123 -5.07 26.36 -7.97
N LYS A 124 -5.01 25.05 -8.26
CA LYS A 124 -3.95 24.14 -7.77
C LYS A 124 -3.38 23.30 -8.91
N VAL A 125 -2.08 23.00 -8.81
CA VAL A 125 -1.36 22.13 -9.75
C VAL A 125 -0.81 20.95 -8.96
N TYR A 126 -0.93 19.75 -9.53
CA TYR A 126 -0.33 18.54 -8.98
C TYR A 126 1.19 18.59 -9.23
N GLN A 127 1.98 18.57 -8.16
CA GLN A 127 3.44 18.56 -8.19
C GLN A 127 3.98 17.25 -7.65
#